data_AF-A0A7C1GMH0-F1
#
_entry.id   AF-A0A7C1GMH0-F1
#
_cell.length_a   1.000
_cell.length_b   1.000
_cell.length_c   1.000
_cell.angle_alpha   90.00
_cell.angle_beta   90.00
_cell.angle_gamma   90.00
#
_symmetry.space_group_name_H-M   'P 1'
#
loop_
_entity.id
_entity.type
_entity.pdbx_description
1 polymer ?
#
loop_
_entity_poly.entity_id
_entity_poly.type
_entity_poly.pdbx_seq_one_letter_code
_entity_poly.pdbx_strand_id
1 'polypeptide(L)'
;GMDVIVDGLDRMTPRYAINRACQKLGVPYVFAAALMTFGNVSTIIPGKTPCLECFQGNLNDEILPTCATVGVHTSLLSIISGIETSEAIRIILGKEPRLANKLLHCDISDLTFEKIDISKVESCPVCGSKPSGSPMPLTRKLVTETCSRGGKRVFRIIPKENLNLELDKLALIIRNKGFEIKVKAELGITFKNEFNGLTSVLKSGIAVIEGAESEEEAYQSFSNLIIDGLRIPVSRISI
;
A
#
# COMPACT_ATOMS: atom_id res chain seq x y z
N GLY A 1 -12.20 13.93 -14.81
CA GLY A 1 -12.80 12.93 -13.91
C GLY A 1 -12.14 11.59 -14.16
N MET A 2 -12.52 10.56 -13.40
CA MET A 2 -12.14 9.16 -13.65
C MET A 2 -13.42 8.34 -13.88
N ASP A 3 -13.39 7.39 -14.81
CA ASP A 3 -14.55 6.56 -15.16
C ASP A 3 -14.75 5.38 -14.21
N VAL A 4 -13.65 4.84 -13.67
CA VAL A 4 -13.61 3.72 -12.72
C VAL A 4 -12.32 3.79 -11.91
N ILE A 5 -12.38 3.39 -10.64
CA ILE A 5 -11.22 3.22 -9.76
C ILE A 5 -10.91 1.72 -9.59
N VAL A 6 -9.63 1.40 -9.58
CA VAL A 6 -9.04 0.07 -9.38
C VAL A 6 -7.90 0.24 -8.37
N ASP A 7 -7.71 -0.69 -7.43
CA ASP A 7 -6.66 -0.58 -6.42
C ASP A 7 -5.83 -1.86 -6.26
N GLY A 8 -4.52 -1.70 -6.18
CA GLY A 8 -3.56 -2.76 -5.82
C GLY A 8 -2.99 -2.57 -4.42
N LEU A 9 -3.80 -2.09 -3.46
CA LEU A 9 -3.34 -1.78 -2.12
C LEU A 9 -3.25 -3.04 -1.26
N ASP A 10 -2.38 -3.02 -0.25
CA ASP A 10 -2.12 -4.14 0.67
C ASP A 10 -2.69 -3.94 2.07
N ARG A 11 -3.47 -2.87 2.28
CA ARG A 11 -4.08 -2.50 3.57
C ARG A 11 -5.52 -2.03 3.40
N MET A 12 -6.35 -2.22 4.42
CA MET A 12 -7.76 -1.84 4.42
C MET A 12 -7.98 -0.34 4.64
N THR A 13 -7.20 0.31 5.49
CA THR A 13 -7.33 1.76 5.76
C THR A 13 -7.31 2.61 4.48
N PRO A 14 -6.33 2.49 3.57
CA PRO A 14 -6.35 3.26 2.32
C PRO A 14 -7.49 2.84 1.38
N ARG A 15 -7.94 1.58 1.42
CA ARG A 15 -9.11 1.11 0.65
C ARG A 15 -10.41 1.74 1.17
N TYR A 16 -10.55 1.96 2.48
CA TYR A 16 -11.68 2.71 3.04
C TYR A 16 -11.67 4.17 2.60
N ALA A 17 -10.50 4.80 2.49
CA ALA A 17 -10.39 6.15 1.94
C ALA A 17 -10.85 6.21 0.47
N ILE A 18 -10.42 5.24 -0.36
CA ILE A 18 -10.88 5.10 -1.75
C ILE A 18 -12.38 4.87 -1.81
N ASN A 19 -12.90 3.91 -1.05
CA ASN A 19 -14.32 3.58 -0.98
C ASN A 19 -15.16 4.83 -0.70
N ARG A 20 -14.82 5.59 0.36
CA ARG A 20 -15.54 6.81 0.74
C ARG A 20 -15.44 7.90 -0.31
N ALA A 21 -14.29 8.07 -0.94
CA ALA A 21 -14.12 9.01 -2.04
C ALA A 21 -14.99 8.63 -3.26
N CYS A 22 -15.01 7.35 -3.63
CA CYS A 22 -15.82 6.82 -4.72
C CYS A 22 -17.32 7.00 -4.46
N GLN A 23 -17.77 6.70 -3.23
CA GLN A 23 -19.17 6.93 -2.81
C GLN A 23 -19.54 8.40 -2.87
N LYS A 24 -18.66 9.31 -2.42
CA LYS A 24 -18.89 10.76 -2.47
C LYS A 24 -18.92 11.31 -3.90
N LEU A 25 -18.06 10.81 -4.79
CA LEU A 25 -17.90 11.31 -6.15
C LEU A 25 -18.79 10.58 -7.17
N GLY A 26 -19.47 9.51 -6.77
CA GLY A 26 -20.29 8.69 -7.67
C GLY A 26 -19.47 7.88 -8.68
N VAL A 27 -18.19 7.64 -8.41
CA VAL A 27 -17.28 6.91 -9.32
C VAL A 27 -17.31 5.42 -8.96
N PRO A 28 -17.53 4.50 -9.92
CA PRO A 28 -17.42 3.07 -9.71
C PRO A 28 -16.04 2.64 -9.19
N TYR A 29 -16.01 1.60 -8.37
CA TYR A 29 -14.80 1.06 -7.76
C TYR A 29 -14.79 -0.47 -7.89
N VAL A 30 -13.77 -1.02 -8.53
CA VAL A 30 -13.52 -2.47 -8.52
C VAL A 30 -12.54 -2.75 -7.39
N PHE A 31 -13.02 -3.44 -6.36
CA PHE A 31 -12.23 -3.88 -5.22
C PHE A 31 -11.62 -5.24 -5.52
N ALA A 32 -10.32 -5.39 -5.28
CA ALA A 32 -9.64 -6.68 -5.28
C ALA A 32 -8.72 -6.85 -4.06
N ALA A 33 -8.58 -8.08 -3.58
CA ALA A 33 -7.65 -8.46 -2.53
C ALA A 33 -7.05 -9.84 -2.82
N ALA A 34 -5.80 -10.05 -2.43
CA ALA A 34 -5.13 -11.35 -2.52
C ALA A 34 -4.19 -11.53 -1.32
N LEU A 35 -4.26 -12.70 -0.68
CA LEU A 35 -3.41 -13.06 0.45
C LEU A 35 -3.26 -14.58 0.52
N MET A 36 -2.04 -15.08 0.73
CA MET A 36 -1.76 -16.53 0.67
C MET A 36 -2.25 -17.13 -0.66
N THR A 37 -3.23 -18.04 -0.62
CA THR A 37 -3.90 -18.65 -1.79
C THR A 37 -5.31 -18.10 -2.03
N PHE A 38 -5.75 -17.12 -1.24
CA PHE A 38 -7.10 -16.58 -1.26
C PHE A 38 -7.18 -15.22 -1.95
N GLY A 39 -8.15 -15.05 -2.84
CA GLY A 39 -8.45 -13.79 -3.49
C GLY A 39 -9.92 -13.42 -3.39
N ASN A 40 -10.20 -12.11 -3.39
CA ASN A 40 -11.55 -11.56 -3.34
C ASN A 40 -11.70 -10.45 -4.38
N VAL A 41 -12.81 -10.43 -5.12
CA VAL A 41 -13.14 -9.34 -6.06
C VAL A 41 -14.60 -8.94 -5.95
N SER A 42 -14.90 -7.65 -5.97
CA SER A 42 -16.27 -7.13 -6.06
C SER A 42 -16.32 -5.83 -6.85
N THR A 43 -17.46 -5.57 -7.50
CA THR A 43 -17.68 -4.32 -8.22
C THR A 43 -18.69 -3.45 -7.49
N ILE A 44 -18.21 -2.31 -7.00
CA ILE A 44 -18.95 -1.33 -6.22
C ILE A 44 -19.41 -0.20 -7.14
N ILE A 45 -20.72 -0.05 -7.29
CA ILE A 45 -21.37 1.05 -8.01
C ILE A 45 -22.12 1.91 -6.99
N PRO A 46 -21.63 3.13 -6.70
CA PRO A 46 -22.26 4.04 -5.74
C PRO A 46 -23.77 4.19 -5.98
N GLY A 47 -24.55 4.08 -4.91
CA GLY A 47 -26.01 4.15 -4.94
C GLY A 47 -26.74 2.94 -5.52
N LYS A 48 -26.05 1.97 -6.13
CA LYS A 48 -26.67 0.76 -6.72
C LYS A 48 -26.29 -0.55 -6.03
N THR A 49 -25.07 -0.66 -5.51
CA THR A 49 -24.57 -1.87 -4.82
C THR A 49 -24.14 -1.55 -3.39
N PRO A 50 -23.92 -2.54 -2.50
CA PRO A 50 -23.19 -2.31 -1.25
C PRO A 50 -21.81 -1.70 -1.52
N CYS A 51 -21.36 -0.84 -0.59
CA CYS A 51 -19.98 -0.33 -0.59
C CYS A 51 -19.03 -1.30 0.13
N LEU A 52 -17.71 -1.06 0.07
CA LEU A 52 -16.72 -1.93 0.72
C LEU A 52 -17.00 -2.11 2.22
N GLU A 53 -17.35 -1.03 2.91
CA GLU A 53 -17.64 -1.04 4.35
C GLU A 53 -18.98 -1.73 4.70
N CYS A 54 -19.79 -2.16 3.72
CA CYS A 54 -20.95 -3.02 3.98
C CYS A 54 -20.56 -4.48 4.24
N PHE A 55 -19.54 -5.00 3.54
CA PHE A 55 -19.18 -6.42 3.58
C PHE A 55 -17.75 -6.69 4.09
N GLN A 56 -16.92 -5.64 4.21
CA GLN A 56 -15.57 -5.66 4.78
C GLN A 56 -15.34 -4.42 5.67
N GLY A 57 -16.32 -4.04 6.48
CA GLY A 57 -16.21 -2.88 7.39
C GLY A 57 -15.46 -3.19 8.69
N ASN A 58 -14.91 -2.14 9.32
CA ASN A 58 -14.31 -2.18 10.67
C ASN A 58 -13.11 -3.14 10.84
N LEU A 59 -12.34 -3.41 9.79
CA LEU A 59 -11.13 -4.20 9.91
C LEU A 59 -9.97 -3.36 10.43
N ASN A 60 -9.17 -3.94 11.33
CA ASN A 60 -7.97 -3.32 11.89
C ASN A 60 -6.71 -3.85 11.19
N ASP A 61 -6.02 -2.97 10.46
CA ASP A 61 -4.75 -3.26 9.76
C ASP A 61 -3.60 -3.68 10.71
N GLU A 62 -3.72 -3.46 12.02
CA GLU A 62 -2.72 -3.90 13.01
C GLU A 62 -2.81 -5.39 13.32
N ILE A 63 -3.99 -5.99 13.17
CA ILE A 63 -4.26 -7.39 13.51
C ILE A 63 -4.28 -8.26 12.24
N LEU A 64 -4.57 -7.66 11.09
CA LEU A 64 -4.62 -8.37 9.83
C LEU A 64 -3.22 -8.74 9.33
N PRO A 65 -3.00 -10.00 8.89
CA PRO A 65 -1.80 -10.38 8.18
C PRO A 65 -1.68 -9.60 6.86
N THR A 66 -0.46 -9.30 6.44
CA THR A 66 -0.16 -8.62 5.18
C THR A 66 0.54 -9.57 4.22
N CYS A 67 0.55 -9.24 2.92
CA CYS A 67 1.36 -9.99 1.94
C CYS A 67 2.85 -10.08 2.36
N ALA A 68 3.35 -9.08 3.10
CA ALA A 68 4.71 -9.07 3.62
C ALA A 68 4.94 -10.14 4.71
N THR A 69 3.92 -10.46 5.50
CA THR A 69 4.06 -11.36 6.66
C THR A 69 3.69 -12.80 6.34
N VAL A 70 2.68 -13.05 5.51
CA VAL A 70 2.20 -14.40 5.20
C VAL A 70 2.43 -14.83 3.75
N GLY A 71 2.93 -13.91 2.92
CA GLY A 71 3.14 -14.16 1.50
C GLY A 71 1.83 -14.13 0.69
N VAL A 72 2.00 -14.20 -0.62
CA VAL A 72 0.91 -14.34 -1.59
C VAL A 72 1.40 -15.16 -2.77
N HIS A 73 0.59 -16.11 -3.21
CA HIS A 73 0.92 -16.97 -4.34
C HIS A 73 0.89 -16.15 -5.64
N THR A 74 1.93 -16.27 -6.46
CA THR A 74 2.12 -15.40 -7.63
C THR A 74 1.07 -15.60 -8.72
N SER A 75 0.61 -16.84 -8.95
CA SER A 75 -0.45 -17.13 -9.93
C SER A 75 -1.80 -16.52 -9.52
N LEU A 76 -2.09 -16.44 -8.22
CA LEU A 76 -3.30 -15.82 -7.70
C LEU A 76 -3.35 -14.34 -8.09
N LEU A 77 -2.23 -13.62 -7.99
CA LEU A 77 -2.17 -12.21 -8.40
C LEU A 77 -2.57 -12.02 -9.86
N SER A 78 -2.16 -12.93 -10.74
CA SER A 78 -2.52 -12.87 -12.17
C SER A 78 -4.01 -13.16 -12.40
N ILE A 79 -4.57 -14.12 -11.67
CA ILE A 79 -5.99 -14.48 -11.74
C ILE A 79 -6.86 -13.31 -11.26
N ILE A 80 -6.56 -12.80 -10.06
CA ILE A 80 -7.34 -11.74 -9.41
C ILE A 80 -7.25 -10.42 -10.19
N SER A 81 -6.05 -10.01 -10.61
CA SER A 81 -5.89 -8.80 -11.44
C SER A 81 -6.58 -8.92 -12.81
N GLY A 82 -6.58 -10.11 -13.41
CA GLY A 82 -7.31 -10.36 -14.66
C GLY A 82 -8.83 -10.20 -14.49
N ILE A 83 -9.38 -10.69 -13.39
CA ILE A 83 -10.81 -10.55 -13.07
C ILE A 83 -11.15 -9.09 -12.76
N GLU A 84 -10.34 -8.42 -11.93
CA GLU A 84 -10.50 -7.00 -11.60
C GLU A 84 -10.49 -6.12 -12.86
N THR A 85 -9.52 -6.36 -13.75
CA THR A 85 -9.40 -5.68 -15.04
C THR A 85 -10.63 -5.92 -15.92
N SER A 86 -11.14 -7.15 -15.95
CA SER A 86 -12.33 -7.52 -16.73
C SER A 86 -13.58 -6.75 -16.27
N GLU A 87 -13.77 -6.59 -14.96
CA GLU A 87 -14.88 -5.81 -14.40
C GLU A 87 -14.73 -4.30 -14.71
N ALA A 88 -13.51 -3.76 -14.62
CA ALA A 88 -13.24 -2.37 -14.99
C ALA A 88 -13.53 -2.11 -16.48
N ILE A 89 -13.09 -3.00 -17.37
CA ILE A 89 -13.37 -2.91 -18.82
C ILE A 89 -14.88 -2.96 -19.08
N ARG A 90 -15.64 -3.79 -18.35
CA ARG A 90 -17.10 -3.81 -18.47
C ARG A 90 -17.73 -2.46 -18.16
N ILE A 91 -17.33 -1.82 -17.08
CA ILE A 91 -17.79 -0.48 -16.71
C ILE A 91 -17.49 0.52 -17.83
N ILE A 92 -16.24 0.54 -18.32
CA ILE A 92 -15.79 1.44 -19.40
C ILE A 92 -16.61 1.25 -20.68
N LEU A 93 -16.96 0.00 -21.02
CA LEU A 93 -17.79 -0.33 -22.18
C LEU A 93 -19.30 -0.10 -21.95
N GLY A 94 -19.71 0.47 -20.80
CA GLY A 94 -21.12 0.68 -20.46
C GLY A 94 -21.91 -0.62 -20.20
N LYS A 95 -21.21 -1.73 -19.94
CA LYS A 95 -21.82 -3.03 -19.65
C LYS A 95 -22.04 -3.19 -18.15
N GLU A 96 -23.10 -3.90 -17.79
CA GLU A 96 -23.32 -4.26 -16.39
C GLU A 96 -22.16 -5.14 -15.86
N PRO A 97 -21.57 -4.79 -14.70
CA PRO A 97 -20.53 -5.62 -14.08
C PRO A 97 -21.08 -6.97 -13.62
N ARG A 98 -20.27 -8.04 -13.73
CA ARG A 98 -20.70 -9.39 -13.32
C ARG A 98 -20.65 -9.59 -11.81
N LEU A 99 -19.88 -8.77 -11.11
CA LEU A 99 -19.71 -8.80 -9.66
C LEU A 99 -20.48 -7.68 -8.93
N ALA A 100 -21.43 -7.04 -9.60
CA ALA A 100 -22.40 -6.18 -8.93
C ALA A 100 -23.22 -7.02 -7.92
N ASN A 101 -23.31 -6.54 -6.67
CA ASN A 101 -23.93 -7.23 -5.53
C ASN A 101 -23.34 -8.61 -5.22
N LYS A 102 -22.11 -8.89 -5.65
CA LYS A 102 -21.43 -10.16 -5.40
C LYS A 102 -20.00 -9.96 -4.94
N LEU A 103 -19.55 -10.82 -4.04
CA LEU A 103 -18.15 -11.03 -3.73
C LEU A 103 -17.72 -12.33 -4.39
N LEU A 104 -16.80 -12.26 -5.34
CA LEU A 104 -16.13 -13.45 -5.83
C LEU A 104 -15.01 -13.80 -4.85
N HIS A 105 -15.14 -14.94 -4.18
CA HIS A 105 -14.09 -15.56 -3.39
C HIS A 105 -13.37 -16.62 -4.24
N CYS A 106 -12.06 -16.61 -4.23
CA CYS A 106 -11.22 -17.56 -4.96
C CYS A 106 -10.22 -18.19 -3.98
N ASP A 107 -10.14 -19.51 -3.97
CA ASP A 107 -9.03 -20.24 -3.36
C ASP A 107 -8.34 -21.09 -4.42
N ILE A 108 -7.09 -20.75 -4.72
CA ILE A 108 -6.32 -21.47 -5.73
C ILE A 108 -5.67 -22.75 -5.20
N SER A 109 -5.70 -23.01 -3.89
CA SER A 109 -5.29 -24.29 -3.31
C SER A 109 -6.26 -25.39 -3.77
N ASP A 110 -7.56 -25.10 -3.72
CA ASP A 110 -8.63 -26.02 -4.07
C ASP A 110 -9.24 -25.73 -5.46
N LEU A 111 -8.73 -24.70 -6.15
CA LEU A 111 -9.21 -24.19 -7.44
C LEU A 111 -10.71 -23.84 -7.43
N THR A 112 -11.18 -23.28 -6.32
CA THR A 112 -12.58 -22.89 -6.14
C THR A 112 -12.81 -21.41 -6.47
N PHE A 113 -13.98 -21.14 -7.03
CA PHE A 113 -14.45 -19.80 -7.39
C PHE A 113 -15.92 -19.69 -6.98
N GLU A 114 -16.16 -19.03 -5.85
CA GLU A 114 -17.48 -18.93 -5.25
C GLU A 114 -17.99 -17.49 -5.34
N LYS A 115 -19.23 -17.33 -5.81
CA LYS A 115 -19.91 -16.04 -5.81
C LYS A 115 -20.83 -15.99 -4.60
N ILE A 116 -20.52 -15.08 -3.69
CA ILE A 116 -21.29 -14.83 -2.49
C ILE A 116 -22.14 -13.58 -2.76
N ASP A 117 -23.45 -13.69 -2.62
CA ASP A 117 -24.33 -12.52 -2.72
C ASP A 117 -24.11 -11.61 -1.51
N ILE A 118 -23.93 -10.31 -1.78
CA ILE A 118 -23.74 -9.29 -0.76
C ILE A 118 -24.84 -8.24 -0.87
N SER A 119 -25.28 -7.75 0.28
CA SER A 119 -26.39 -6.79 0.36
C SER A 119 -25.96 -5.51 1.05
N LYS A 120 -26.62 -4.41 0.68
CA LYS A 120 -26.45 -3.12 1.34
C LYS A 120 -26.88 -3.23 2.81
N VAL A 121 -26.07 -2.67 3.70
CA VAL A 121 -26.38 -2.56 5.13
C VAL A 121 -26.96 -1.17 5.39
N GLU A 122 -28.19 -1.10 5.93
CA GLU A 122 -28.89 0.17 6.20
C GLU A 122 -28.16 1.07 7.19
N SER A 123 -27.49 0.46 8.18
CA SER A 123 -26.66 1.15 9.17
C SER A 123 -25.23 1.46 8.71
N CYS A 124 -24.89 1.21 7.43
CA CYS A 124 -23.54 1.46 6.93
C CYS A 124 -23.15 2.95 7.09
N PRO A 125 -21.99 3.25 7.70
CA PRO A 125 -21.54 4.63 7.92
C PRO A 125 -21.27 5.40 6.63
N VAL A 126 -21.11 4.71 5.50
CA VAL A 126 -20.76 5.36 4.22
C VAL A 126 -21.96 5.49 3.29
N CYS A 127 -22.65 4.40 2.99
CA CYS A 127 -23.72 4.38 1.98
C CYS A 127 -25.10 4.06 2.57
N GLY A 128 -25.23 3.90 3.89
CA GLY A 128 -26.49 3.61 4.59
C GLY A 128 -27.49 4.77 4.53
N SER A 129 -28.61 4.64 5.25
CA SER A 129 -29.68 5.67 5.27
C SER A 129 -29.26 6.96 5.99
N LYS A 130 -28.31 6.87 6.93
CA LYS A 130 -27.71 8.00 7.62
C LYS A 130 -26.18 7.87 7.61
N PRO A 131 -25.51 8.22 6.49
CA PRO A 131 -24.06 8.21 6.42
C PRO A 131 -23.47 9.04 7.57
N SER A 132 -22.59 8.44 8.35
CA SER A 132 -21.95 9.05 9.51
C SER A 132 -20.50 8.60 9.60
N GLY A 133 -19.66 9.44 10.18
CA GLY A 133 -18.21 9.21 10.26
C GLY A 133 -17.46 9.94 9.16
N SER A 134 -16.61 10.88 9.58
CA SER A 134 -15.58 11.44 8.72
C SER A 134 -14.70 10.32 8.17
N PRO A 135 -14.09 10.47 6.98
CA PRO A 135 -13.05 9.56 6.54
C PRO A 135 -12.02 9.39 7.65
N MET A 136 -11.57 8.16 7.91
CA MET A 136 -10.48 7.93 8.85
C MET A 136 -9.31 8.82 8.43
N PRO A 137 -8.75 9.64 9.33
CA PRO A 137 -7.62 10.49 8.98
C PRO A 137 -6.47 9.58 8.51
N LEU A 138 -6.00 9.80 7.29
CA LEU A 138 -4.80 9.13 6.79
C LEU A 138 -3.62 9.73 7.54
N THR A 139 -3.16 9.04 8.57
CA THR A 139 -1.91 9.38 9.25
C THR A 139 -0.77 8.87 8.37
N ARG A 140 0.02 9.80 7.84
CA ARG A 140 1.29 9.44 7.21
C ARG A 140 2.20 8.93 8.33
N LYS A 141 2.82 7.76 8.14
CA LYS A 141 3.93 7.30 8.98
C LYS A 141 5.23 7.67 8.29
N LEU A 142 6.21 8.13 9.08
CA LEU A 142 7.52 8.48 8.57
C LEU A 142 8.26 7.22 8.11
N VAL A 143 8.23 6.19 8.95
CA VAL A 143 8.80 4.86 8.69
C VAL A 143 7.65 3.90 8.41
N THR A 144 7.82 3.01 7.43
CA THR A 144 6.83 1.98 7.13
C THR A 144 7.54 0.72 6.67
N GLU A 145 7.18 -0.42 7.25
CA GLU A 145 7.64 -1.71 6.76
C GLU A 145 6.94 -2.08 5.43
N THR A 146 7.71 -2.63 4.50
CA THR A 146 7.26 -3.04 3.16
C THR A 146 7.65 -4.48 2.88
N CYS A 147 6.82 -5.18 2.08
CA CYS A 147 7.14 -6.53 1.61
C CYS A 147 8.43 -6.50 0.78
N SER A 148 9.36 -7.40 1.10
CA SER A 148 10.58 -7.61 0.31
C SER A 148 10.81 -9.08 0.01
N ARG A 149 11.70 -9.33 -0.96
CA ARG A 149 12.13 -10.68 -1.34
C ARG A 149 13.35 -11.06 -0.52
N GLY A 150 13.47 -12.35 -0.20
CA GLY A 150 14.67 -12.90 0.47
C GLY A 150 14.60 -12.93 2.00
N GLY A 151 13.41 -12.84 2.60
CA GLY A 151 13.19 -13.10 4.04
C GLY A 151 13.69 -12.00 4.98
N LYS A 152 14.22 -10.89 4.46
CA LYS A 152 14.62 -9.73 5.25
C LYS A 152 13.52 -8.68 5.28
N ARG A 153 13.39 -8.03 6.43
CA ARG A 153 12.50 -6.88 6.62
C ARG A 153 13.05 -5.67 5.89
N VAL A 154 12.17 -4.88 5.28
CA VAL A 154 12.54 -3.67 4.57
C VAL A 154 11.71 -2.51 5.06
N PHE A 155 12.37 -1.47 5.53
CA PHE A 155 11.75 -0.26 6.01
C PHE A 155 11.96 0.87 5.01
N ARG A 156 10.87 1.57 4.70
CA ARG A 156 10.89 2.77 3.89
C ARG A 156 10.70 3.98 4.78
N ILE A 157 11.55 4.97 4.62
CA ILE A 157 11.43 6.27 5.27
C ILE A 157 11.07 7.30 4.22
N ILE A 158 9.97 8.02 4.43
CA ILE A 158 9.51 9.07 3.52
C ILE A 158 9.42 10.41 4.27
N PRO A 159 10.42 11.30 4.10
CA PRO A 159 10.36 12.66 4.64
C PRO A 159 9.09 13.41 4.24
N LYS A 160 8.69 14.40 5.02
CA LYS A 160 7.51 15.24 4.77
C LYS A 160 7.54 15.95 3.42
N GLU A 161 8.73 16.37 3.00
CA GLU A 161 8.96 17.08 1.75
C GLU A 161 10.18 16.53 0.99
N ASN A 162 10.38 17.00 -0.25
CA ASN A 162 11.55 16.65 -1.03
C ASN A 162 12.80 17.36 -0.45
N LEU A 163 13.77 16.58 0.03
CA LEU A 163 14.96 17.12 0.69
C LEU A 163 16.02 17.66 -0.29
N ASN A 164 15.95 17.27 -1.57
CA ASN A 164 16.93 17.61 -2.62
C ASN A 164 18.39 17.40 -2.18
N LEU A 165 18.70 16.19 -1.71
CA LEU A 165 19.99 15.85 -1.10
C LEU A 165 21.17 16.02 -2.07
N GLU A 166 22.27 16.55 -1.56
CA GLU A 166 23.56 16.55 -2.25
C GLU A 166 24.22 15.17 -2.18
N LEU A 167 24.00 14.34 -3.20
CA LEU A 167 24.45 12.94 -3.23
C LEU A 167 25.99 12.79 -3.16
N ASP A 168 26.76 13.78 -3.60
CA ASP A 168 28.21 13.79 -3.45
C ASP A 168 28.65 13.88 -1.98
N LYS A 169 28.02 14.78 -1.21
CA LYS A 169 28.26 14.92 0.23
C LYS A 169 27.81 13.66 0.96
N LEU A 170 26.65 13.10 0.59
CA LEU A 170 26.15 11.86 1.18
C LEU A 170 27.12 10.69 0.92
N ALA A 171 27.64 10.57 -0.29
CA ALA A 171 28.63 9.54 -0.63
C ALA A 171 29.91 9.65 0.21
N LEU A 172 30.37 10.86 0.50
CA LEU A 172 31.53 11.09 1.37
C LEU A 172 31.24 10.61 2.80
N ILE A 173 30.07 10.96 3.35
CA ILE A 173 29.64 10.51 4.70
C ILE A 173 29.55 8.99 4.78
N ILE A 174 28.95 8.34 3.78
CA ILE A 174 28.81 6.88 3.70
C ILE A 174 30.19 6.21 3.73
N ARG A 175 31.14 6.71 2.91
CA ARG A 175 32.52 6.17 2.88
C ARG A 175 33.27 6.41 4.19
N ASN A 176 33.13 7.60 4.79
CA ASN A 176 33.77 7.92 6.07
C ASN A 176 33.27 7.05 7.22
N LYS A 177 32.02 6.57 7.14
CA LYS A 177 31.47 5.58 8.08
C LYS A 177 31.88 4.14 7.77
N GLY A 178 32.68 3.92 6.72
CA GLY A 178 33.21 2.60 6.36
C GLY A 178 32.28 1.75 5.49
N PHE A 179 31.18 2.30 4.98
CA PHE A 179 30.25 1.55 4.15
C PHE A 179 30.67 1.47 2.69
N GLU A 180 30.47 0.29 2.08
CA GLU A 180 30.75 0.03 0.66
C GLU A 180 29.59 0.53 -0.22
N ILE A 181 29.84 1.57 -1.03
CA ILE A 181 28.87 2.05 -2.03
C ILE A 181 28.83 1.06 -3.21
N LYS A 182 27.63 0.56 -3.53
CA LYS A 182 27.39 -0.33 -4.66
C LYS A 182 26.98 0.42 -5.92
N VAL A 183 26.13 1.42 -5.77
CA VAL A 183 25.60 2.22 -6.87
C VAL A 183 25.53 3.67 -6.44
N LYS A 184 25.94 4.57 -7.32
CA LYS A 184 25.69 6.00 -7.21
C LYS A 184 25.24 6.51 -8.57
N ALA A 185 24.03 7.04 -8.62
CA ALA A 185 23.41 7.58 -9.81
C ALA A 185 22.84 8.98 -9.50
N GLU A 186 22.31 9.65 -10.52
CA GLU A 186 21.73 10.99 -10.39
C GLU A 186 20.57 11.05 -9.38
N LEU A 187 19.77 9.98 -9.31
CA LEU A 187 18.56 9.93 -8.49
C LEU A 187 18.76 9.32 -7.10
N GLY A 188 19.92 8.71 -6.82
CA GLY A 188 20.13 8.07 -5.53
C GLY A 188 21.46 7.32 -5.40
N ILE A 189 21.71 6.85 -4.18
CA ILE A 189 22.88 6.10 -3.77
C ILE A 189 22.46 4.83 -3.03
N THR A 190 23.08 3.70 -3.37
CA THR A 190 22.87 2.40 -2.72
C THR A 190 24.19 1.89 -2.17
N PHE A 191 24.20 1.45 -0.92
CA PHE A 191 25.37 0.94 -0.22
C PHE A 191 25.03 -0.24 0.68
N LYS A 192 26.03 -1.06 1.03
CA LYS A 192 25.89 -2.11 2.04
C LYS A 192 25.77 -1.45 3.41
N ASN A 193 24.71 -1.77 4.14
CA ASN A 193 24.45 -1.22 5.46
C ASN A 193 24.97 -2.15 6.58
N GLU A 194 24.81 -1.69 7.81
CA GLU A 194 25.18 -2.38 9.05
C GLU A 194 24.32 -3.62 9.35
N PHE A 195 23.19 -3.79 8.67
CA PHE A 195 22.22 -4.87 8.90
C PHE A 195 22.41 -6.06 7.94
N ASN A 196 23.59 -6.20 7.33
CA ASN A 196 23.87 -7.19 6.30
C ASN A 196 22.87 -7.12 5.12
N GLY A 197 22.38 -5.92 4.80
CA GLY A 197 21.46 -5.61 3.71
C GLY A 197 21.94 -4.42 2.88
N LEU A 198 21.05 -3.91 2.04
CA LEU A 198 21.28 -2.69 1.27
C LEU A 198 20.46 -1.53 1.83
N THR A 199 21.08 -0.36 1.89
CA THR A 199 20.36 0.90 2.07
C THR A 199 20.44 1.69 0.77
N SER A 200 19.28 2.10 0.26
CA SER A 200 19.16 2.99 -0.89
C SER A 200 18.55 4.32 -0.45
N VAL A 201 19.24 5.43 -0.71
CA VAL A 201 18.77 6.78 -0.42
C VAL A 201 18.60 7.53 -1.73
N LEU A 202 17.38 8.00 -2.01
CA LEU A 202 17.07 8.82 -3.16
C LEU A 202 17.41 10.28 -2.90
N LYS A 203 17.66 11.04 -3.97
CA LYS A 203 17.85 12.50 -3.92
C LYS A 203 16.67 13.22 -3.23
N SER A 204 15.47 12.65 -3.31
CA SER A 204 14.30 13.16 -2.62
C SER A 204 14.34 13.05 -1.09
N GLY A 205 15.28 12.28 -0.54
CA GLY A 205 15.36 11.94 0.87
C GLY A 205 14.64 10.65 1.25
N ILE A 206 13.94 10.00 0.31
CA ILE A 206 13.35 8.69 0.54
C ILE A 206 14.48 7.68 0.75
N ALA A 207 14.39 6.92 1.85
CA ALA A 207 15.32 5.84 2.12
C ALA A 207 14.60 4.50 2.16
N VAL A 208 15.26 3.46 1.64
CA VAL A 208 14.84 2.06 1.72
C VAL A 208 15.97 1.30 2.40
N ILE A 209 15.69 0.72 3.56
CA ILE A 209 16.67 0.08 4.43
C ILE A 209 16.28 -1.39 4.59
N GLU A 210 17.13 -2.28 4.09
CA GLU A 210 16.98 -3.73 4.20
C GLU A 210 17.73 -4.27 5.41
N GLY A 211 17.11 -5.19 6.15
CA GLY A 211 17.77 -6.01 7.17
C GLY A 211 17.63 -5.52 8.61
N ALA A 212 17.17 -4.28 8.84
CA ALA A 212 16.90 -3.79 10.20
C ALA A 212 15.84 -4.66 10.91
N GLU A 213 15.88 -4.73 12.24
CA GLU A 213 14.93 -5.52 13.03
C GLU A 213 13.75 -4.69 13.53
N SER A 214 13.79 -3.36 13.43
CA SER A 214 12.72 -2.49 13.91
C SER A 214 12.62 -1.17 13.13
N GLU A 215 11.48 -0.47 13.27
CA GLU A 215 11.31 0.88 12.71
C GLU A 215 12.30 1.86 13.35
N GLU A 216 12.61 1.67 14.63
CA GLU A 216 13.55 2.47 15.41
C GLU A 216 14.99 2.32 14.89
N GLU A 217 15.45 1.10 14.64
CA GLU A 217 16.77 0.85 14.06
C GLU A 217 16.91 1.45 12.66
N ALA A 218 15.90 1.26 11.82
CA ALA A 218 15.87 1.84 10.48
C ALA A 218 15.92 3.38 10.56
N TYR A 219 15.14 3.99 11.46
CA TYR A 219 15.14 5.43 11.67
C TYR A 219 16.49 5.94 12.18
N GLN A 220 17.13 5.23 13.12
CA GLN A 220 18.42 5.64 13.66
C GLN A 220 19.52 5.60 12.59
N SER A 221 19.55 4.54 11.76
CA SER A 221 20.48 4.44 10.64
C SER A 221 20.31 5.61 9.65
N PHE A 222 19.07 5.96 9.33
CA PHE A 222 18.75 7.12 8.51
C PHE A 222 19.14 8.45 9.16
N SER A 223 18.81 8.66 10.44
CA SER A 223 19.13 9.87 11.18
C SER A 223 20.63 10.14 11.18
N ASN A 224 21.43 9.10 11.46
CA ASN A 224 22.89 9.17 11.50
C ASN A 224 23.52 9.64 10.16
N LEU A 225 22.86 9.40 9.03
CA LEU A 225 23.36 9.77 7.70
C LEU A 225 22.79 11.10 7.22
N ILE A 226 21.48 11.30 7.38
CA ILE A 226 20.75 12.41 6.77
C ILE A 226 20.60 13.57 7.74
N ILE A 227 20.16 13.32 8.97
CA ILE A 227 19.99 14.39 9.97
C ILE A 227 21.36 14.83 10.46
N ASP A 228 22.16 13.90 10.97
CA ASP A 228 23.44 14.24 11.61
C ASP A 228 24.55 14.47 10.57
N GLY A 229 24.62 13.59 9.56
CA GLY A 229 25.64 13.64 8.52
C GLY A 229 25.48 14.85 7.59
N LEU A 230 24.30 15.00 6.98
CA LEU A 230 24.00 16.10 6.05
C LEU A 230 23.45 17.36 6.73
N ARG A 231 23.23 17.34 8.05
CA ARG A 231 22.67 18.45 8.83
C ARG A 231 21.27 18.87 8.35
N ILE A 232 20.46 17.92 7.90
CA ILE A 232 19.07 18.20 7.51
C ILE A 232 18.22 18.39 8.77
N PRO A 233 17.48 19.52 8.90
CA PRO A 233 16.60 19.75 10.05
C PRO A 233 15.50 18.71 10.19
N VAL A 234 15.25 18.23 11.42
CA VAL A 234 14.20 17.26 11.73
C VAL A 234 12.83 17.74 11.26
N SER A 235 12.55 19.04 11.31
CA SER A 235 11.29 19.65 10.85
C SER A 235 10.95 19.39 9.38
N ARG A 236 11.94 19.08 8.54
CA ARG A 236 11.77 18.73 7.12
C ARG A 236 11.47 17.24 6.90
N ILE A 237 11.67 16.43 7.94
CA ILE A 237 11.57 14.97 7.89
C ILE A 237 10.32 14.51 8.65
N SER A 238 10.15 14.96 9.90
CA SER A 238 9.04 14.59 10.77
C SER A 238 7.71 15.19 10.29
N ILE A 239 6.63 14.47 10.55
CA ILE A 239 5.27 14.76 10.06
C ILE A 239 4.61 15.80 10.94
#